data_AF-A0ABD6SUQ3-F1
#
_entry.id   AF-A0ABD6SUQ3-F1
#
_cell.length_a   1.000
_cell.length_b   1.000
_cell.length_c   1.000
_cell.angle_alpha   90.00
_cell.angle_beta   90.00
_cell.angle_gamma   90.00
#
_symmetry.space_group_name_H-M   'P 1'
#
loop_
_entity.id
_entity.type
_entity.pdbx_description
1 polymer ?
#
loop_
_entity_poly.entity_id
_entity_poly.type
_entity_poly.pdbx_seq_one_letter_code
_entity_poly.pdbx_strand_id
1 'polypeptide(L)'
;MGYFKGKQFKQDIILIAVGYYCRFSLSYRDVSEILKERGVSVHPTTIMRWVHEYGNLIYQIWKKKKKNVHLSWKLDETYIKVKGKWCYLYRA
;
A
#
# COMPACT_ATOMS: atom_id res chain seq x y z
N MET A 1 -1.28 21.72 0.91
CA MET A 1 -1.11 20.28 1.19
C MET A 1 -0.35 20.13 2.50
N GLY A 2 -1.05 19.93 3.62
CA GLY A 2 -0.45 19.81 4.96
C GLY A 2 -0.30 18.38 5.47
N TYR A 3 -0.51 17.37 4.62
CA TYR A 3 -0.67 15.96 5.02
C TYR A 3 0.54 15.34 5.75
N PHE A 4 1.73 15.91 5.59
CA PHE A 4 2.96 15.43 6.22
C PHE A 4 3.49 16.38 7.30
N LYS A 5 2.72 17.44 7.63
CA LYS A 5 3.14 18.43 8.63
C LYS A 5 3.18 17.76 10.02
N GLY A 6 4.31 17.90 10.71
CA GLY A 6 4.51 17.34 12.06
C GLY A 6 4.89 15.86 12.11
N LYS A 7 5.20 15.21 10.98
CA LYS A 7 5.71 13.84 10.97
C LYS A 7 7.21 13.82 11.28
N GLN A 8 7.65 12.84 12.07
CA GLN A 8 9.05 12.64 12.43
C GLN A 8 9.93 12.31 11.21
N PHE A 9 9.39 11.61 10.22
CA PHE A 9 10.10 11.19 9.02
C PHE A 9 9.79 12.11 7.85
N LYS A 10 10.78 12.30 6.97
CA LYS A 10 10.60 13.05 5.71
C LYS A 10 9.49 12.39 4.88
N GLN A 11 8.72 13.23 4.20
CA GLN A 11 7.63 12.81 3.32
C GLN A 11 8.06 11.73 2.32
N ASP A 12 9.26 11.86 1.74
CA ASP A 12 9.76 10.93 0.73
C ASP A 12 9.94 9.50 1.28
N ILE A 13 10.41 9.37 2.53
CA ILE A 13 10.58 8.07 3.20
C ILE A 13 9.21 7.41 3.39
N ILE A 14 8.22 8.18 3.86
CA ILE A 14 6.86 7.70 4.11
C ILE A 14 6.22 7.23 2.80
N LEU A 15 6.35 8.03 1.73
CA LEU A 15 5.81 7.70 0.42
C LEU A 15 6.46 6.44 -0.18
N ILE A 16 7.79 6.29 -0.04
CA ILE A 16 8.51 5.11 -0.49
C ILE A 16 8.06 3.87 0.28
N ALA A 17 7.92 3.96 1.61
CA ALA A 17 7.49 2.85 2.44
C ALA A 17 6.08 2.37 2.09
N VAL A 18 5.12 3.30 1.99
CA VAL A 18 3.73 2.99 1.62
C VAL A 18 3.66 2.52 0.17
N GLY A 19 4.46 3.10 -0.73
CA GLY A 19 4.57 2.68 -2.13
C GLY A 19 5.07 1.24 -2.28
N TYR A 20 6.09 0.84 -1.50
CA TYR A 20 6.57 -0.55 -1.48
C TYR A 20 5.47 -1.52 -1.06
N TYR A 21 4.76 -1.20 0.02
CA TYR A 21 3.66 -2.04 0.51
C TYR A 21 2.49 -2.12 -0.50
N CYS A 22 2.10 -1.01 -1.11
CA CYS A 22 0.97 -1.01 -2.06
C CYS A 22 1.30 -1.64 -3.41
N ARG A 23 2.57 -1.63 -3.83
CA ARG A 23 2.98 -2.10 -5.17
C ARG A 23 3.45 -3.56 -5.18
N PHE A 24 4.08 -4.01 -4.11
CA PHE A 24 4.65 -5.35 -4.00
C PHE A 24 3.95 -6.14 -2.91
N SER A 25 3.96 -7.47 -3.02
CA SER A 25 3.40 -8.38 -2.00
C SER A 25 4.33 -8.54 -0.79
N LEU A 26 4.76 -7.41 -0.22
CA LEU A 26 5.69 -7.34 0.92
C LEU A 26 4.94 -7.23 2.25
N SER A 27 5.45 -7.90 3.27
CA SER A 27 4.99 -7.73 4.64
C SER A 27 5.50 -6.40 5.23
N TYR A 28 4.86 -5.90 6.30
CA TYR A 28 5.36 -4.70 6.99
C TYR A 28 6.77 -4.88 7.57
N ARG A 29 7.17 -6.12 7.89
CA ARG A 29 8.52 -6.43 8.36
C ARG A 29 9.52 -6.35 7.20
N ASP A 30 9.15 -6.87 6.04
CA ASP A 30 10.02 -6.85 4.86
C ASP A 30 10.28 -5.40 4.43
N VAL A 31 9.25 -4.54 4.43
CA VAL A 31 9.43 -3.11 4.13
C VAL A 31 10.33 -2.43 5.17
N SER A 32 10.20 -2.79 6.45
CA SER A 32 11.07 -2.30 7.52
C SER A 32 12.52 -2.73 7.31
N GLU A 33 12.78 -3.95 6.88
CA GLU A 33 14.12 -4.46 6.58
C GLU A 33 14.74 -3.75 5.38
N ILE A 34 13.99 -3.58 4.29
CA ILE A 34 14.44 -2.82 3.09
C ILE A 34 14.81 -1.38 3.46
N LEU A 35 14.02 -0.73 4.33
CA LEU A 35 14.34 0.62 4.81
C LEU A 35 15.60 0.61 5.68
N LYS A 36 15.77 -0.40 6.51
CA LYS A 36 16.96 -0.56 7.37
C LYS A 36 18.23 -0.74 6.55
N GLU A 37 18.20 -1.51 5.46
CA GLU A 37 19.31 -1.64 4.50
C GLU A 37 19.70 -0.29 3.89
N ARG A 38 18.75 0.63 3.75
CA ARG A 38 18.97 2.00 3.27
C ARG A 38 19.35 2.99 4.38
N GLY A 39 19.64 2.51 5.59
CA GLY A 39 20.03 3.33 6.73
C GLY A 39 18.86 3.96 7.49
N VAL A 40 17.62 3.57 7.21
CA VAL A 40 16.42 4.12 7.84
C VAL A 40 15.77 3.07 8.75
N SER A 41 16.01 3.18 10.05
CA SER A 41 15.43 2.27 11.04
C SER A 41 14.02 2.71 11.42
N VAL A 42 13.01 1.94 10.99
CA VAL A 42 11.58 2.20 11.26
C VAL A 42 10.94 0.91 11.76
N HIS A 43 10.18 0.96 12.85
CA HIS A 43 9.47 -0.22 13.33
C HIS A 43 8.31 -0.61 12.38
N PRO A 44 8.03 -1.91 12.14
CA PRO A 44 6.96 -2.35 11.24
C PRO A 44 5.57 -1.77 11.56
N THR A 45 5.26 -1.52 12.83
CA THR A 45 3.98 -0.90 13.23
C THR A 45 3.85 0.54 12.76
N THR A 46 4.96 1.27 12.62
CA THR A 46 4.97 2.63 12.07
C THR A 46 4.60 2.61 10.59
N ILE A 47 5.10 1.63 9.84
CA ILE A 47 4.76 1.42 8.43
C ILE A 47 3.27 1.09 8.30
N MET A 48 2.74 0.21 9.16
CA MET A 48 1.30 -0.09 9.20
C MET A 48 0.45 1.18 9.43
N ARG A 49 0.86 2.06 10.36
CA ARG A 49 0.18 3.34 10.61
C ARG A 49 0.19 4.25 9.37
N TRP A 50 1.33 4.37 8.70
CA TRP A 50 1.43 5.15 7.46
C TRP A 50 0.57 4.57 6.34
N VAL A 51 0.54 3.25 6.19
CA VAL A 51 -0.30 2.58 5.18
C VAL A 51 -1.79 2.83 5.45
N HIS A 52 -2.23 2.74 6.70
CA HIS A 52 -3.62 3.06 7.06
C HIS A 52 -3.98 4.53 6.82
N GLU A 53 -3.06 5.44 7.09
CA GLU A 53 -3.28 6.89 6.94
C GLU A 53 -3.25 7.34 5.46
N TYR A 54 -2.24 6.91 4.72
CA TYR A 54 -1.96 7.41 3.37
C TYR A 54 -2.40 6.47 2.25
N GLY A 55 -2.68 5.19 2.54
CA GLY A 55 -3.03 4.19 1.54
C GLY A 55 -4.25 4.59 0.72
N ASN A 56 -5.31 5.08 1.37
CA ASN A 56 -6.50 5.58 0.68
C ASN A 56 -6.21 6.79 -0.21
N LEU A 57 -5.39 7.74 0.27
CA LEU A 57 -5.02 8.92 -0.50
C LEU A 57 -4.25 8.54 -1.78
N ILE A 58 -3.25 7.67 -1.64
CA ILE A 58 -2.43 7.17 -2.75
C ILE A 58 -3.30 6.39 -3.74
N TYR A 59 -4.19 5.54 -3.25
CA TYR A 59 -5.13 4.80 -4.09
C TYR A 59 -6.03 5.71 -4.91
N GLN A 60 -6.58 6.77 -4.32
CA GLN A 60 -7.43 7.73 -5.05
C GLN A 60 -6.65 8.49 -6.14
N ILE A 61 -5.41 8.89 -5.85
CA ILE A 61 -4.53 9.53 -6.84
C ILE A 61 -4.22 8.55 -7.98
N TRP A 62 -3.92 7.30 -7.65
CA TRP A 62 -3.63 6.27 -8.64
C TRP A 62 -4.84 5.94 -9.51
N LYS A 63 -6.03 5.82 -8.90
CA LYS A 63 -7.30 5.58 -9.60
C LYS A 63 -7.61 6.69 -10.61
N LYS A 64 -7.39 7.97 -10.25
CA LYS A 64 -7.55 9.10 -11.18
C LYS A 64 -6.56 9.08 -12.35
N LYS A 65 -5.35 8.55 -12.13
CA LYS A 65 -4.32 8.41 -13.18
C LYS A 65 -4.53 7.18 -14.08
N LYS A 66 -5.36 6.21 -13.67
CA LYS A 66 -5.65 5.01 -14.47
C LYS A 66 -6.45 5.43 -15.71
N LYS A 67 -5.93 5.11 -16.90
CA LYS A 67 -6.65 5.32 -18.17
C LYS A 67 -7.95 4.50 -18.18
N ASN A 68 -8.97 5.03 -18.85
CA ASN A 68 -10.18 4.26 -19.15
C ASN A 68 -9.80 2.98 -19.91
N VAL A 69 -10.17 1.83 -19.35
CA VAL A 69 -10.00 0.52 -19.97
C VAL A 69 -11.13 0.26 -20.97
N HIS A 70 -10.80 -0.48 -22.04
CA HIS A 70 -11.64 -0.75 -23.21
C HIS A 70 -13.03 -1.37 -22.91
N LEU A 71 -13.86 -1.49 -23.96
CA LEU A 71 -15.25 -1.96 -23.92
C LEU A 71 -15.47 -3.36 -23.31
N SER A 72 -14.43 -4.20 -23.23
CA SER A 72 -14.51 -5.57 -22.68
C SER A 72 -13.76 -5.67 -21.36
N TRP A 73 -14.40 -6.32 -20.38
CA TRP A 73 -13.85 -6.53 -19.03
C TRP A 73 -13.57 -8.03 -18.83
N LYS A 74 -12.40 -8.35 -18.27
CA LYS A 74 -12.06 -9.72 -17.85
C LYS A 74 -12.20 -9.77 -16.33
N LEU A 75 -12.91 -10.77 -15.82
CA LEU A 75 -13.11 -10.97 -14.40
C LEU A 75 -12.43 -12.27 -13.98
N ASP A 76 -11.52 -12.17 -13.02
CA ASP A 76 -10.91 -13.34 -12.37
C ASP A 76 -11.63 -13.61 -11.05
N GLU A 77 -12.09 -14.84 -10.84
CA GLU A 77 -12.64 -15.33 -9.58
C GLU A 77 -11.57 -16.11 -8.82
N THR A 78 -11.30 -15.74 -7.56
CA THR A 78 -10.33 -16.42 -6.71
C THR A 78 -10.93 -16.73 -5.34
N TYR A 79 -10.74 -17.95 -4.85
CA TYR A 79 -11.14 -18.35 -3.50
C TYR A 79 -10.06 -17.98 -2.50
N ILE A 80 -10.39 -17.12 -1.54
CA ILE A 80 -9.46 -16.71 -0.48
C ILE A 80 -10.06 -16.98 0.90
N LYS A 81 -9.20 -17.20 1.90
CA LYS A 81 -9.62 -17.41 3.29
C LYS A 81 -9.41 -16.11 4.08
N VAL A 82 -10.49 -15.42 4.42
CA VAL A 82 -10.45 -14.18 5.22
C VAL A 82 -10.89 -14.49 6.65
N LYS A 83 -9.99 -14.27 7.62
CA LYS A 83 -10.25 -14.56 9.05
C LYS A 83 -10.82 -15.96 9.29
N GLY A 84 -10.33 -16.95 8.55
CA GLY A 84 -10.75 -18.34 8.68
C GLY A 84 -11.98 -18.75 7.86
N LYS A 85 -12.71 -17.81 7.26
CA LYS A 85 -13.89 -18.07 6.40
C LYS A 85 -13.50 -18.01 4.92
N TRP A 86 -14.05 -18.91 4.11
CA TRP A 86 -13.87 -18.86 2.65
C TRP A 86 -14.70 -17.72 2.06
N CYS A 87 -14.07 -16.94 1.18
CA CYS A 87 -14.68 -15.80 0.51
C CYS A 87 -14.29 -15.82 -0.97
N TYR A 88 -15.24 -15.41 -1.81
CA TYR A 88 -15.02 -15.17 -3.23
C TYR A 88 -14.43 -13.78 -3.43
N LEU A 89 -13.26 -13.72 -4.07
CA LEU A 89 -12.65 -12.48 -4.50
C LEU A 89 -12.81 -12.34 -6.01
N TYR A 90 -13.54 -11.32 -6.43
CA TYR A 90 -13.70 -10.94 -7.83
C TYR A 90 -12.74 -9.79 -8.15
N ARG A 91 -11.88 -9.98 -9.16
CA ARG A 91 -10.93 -8.96 -9.63
C ARG A 91 -11.18 -8.65 -11.10
N ALA A 92 -11.37 -7.37 -11.41
CA ALA A 92 -11.56 -6.84 -12.77
C ALA A 92 -10.45 -5.86 -13.17
#